data_AF-A0A9W3XC98-F1
#
_entry.id   AF-A0A9W3XC98-F1
#
_cell.length_a   1.000
_cell.length_b   1.000
_cell.length_c   1.000
_cell.angle_alpha   90.00
_cell.angle_beta   90.00
_cell.angle_gamma   90.00
#
_symmetry.space_group_name_H-M   'P 1'
#
loop_
_entity.id
_entity.type
_entity.pdbx_description
1 polymer ?
#
loop_
_entity_poly.entity_id
_entity_poly.type
_entity_poly.pdbx_seq_one_letter_code
_entity_poly.pdbx_strand_id
1 'polypeptide(L)' 'MELEQVVRKYETDLLRLPYVVGVGMGFVQGKEVIQVFVSKKVPRSQLKAVEQIPTQLETYPTNIIEVGTITNHYTG' A
#
# COMPACT_ATOMS: atom_id res chain seq x y z
N MET A 1 -2.56 8.68 17.99
CA MET A 1 -3.12 8.16 16.73
C MET A 1 -2.34 6.91 16.40
N GLU A 2 -2.97 5.75 16.49
CA GLU A 2 -2.35 4.47 16.18
C GLU A 2 -2.25 4.30 14.65
N LEU A 3 -1.12 3.77 14.17
CA LEU A 3 -0.88 3.47 12.76
C LEU A 3 -2.04 2.67 12.15
N GLU A 4 -2.62 1.72 12.89
CA GLU A 4 -3.78 0.93 12.45
C GLU A 4 -4.99 1.79 12.07
N GLN A 5 -5.26 2.87 12.81
CA GLN A 5 -6.39 3.75 12.48
C GLN A 5 -6.14 4.52 11.19
N VAL A 6 -4.89 4.96 10.98
CA VAL A 6 -4.47 5.62 9.73
C VAL A 6 -4.59 4.63 8.58
N VAL A 7 -4.04 3.41 8.73
CA VAL A 7 -4.17 2.35 7.73
C VAL A 7 -5.62 2.10 7.40
N ARG A 8 -6.51 1.82 8.36
CA ARG A 8 -7.94 1.59 8.09
C ARG A 8 -8.64 2.76 7.41
N LYS A 9 -8.31 3.99 7.79
CA LYS A 9 -8.88 5.20 7.20
C LYS A 9 -8.51 5.32 5.73
N TYR A 10 -7.25 5.07 5.39
CA TYR A 10 -6.76 5.14 4.01
C TYR A 10 -6.93 3.82 3.25
N GLU A 11 -7.19 2.70 3.91
CA GLU A 11 -7.33 1.37 3.32
C GLU A 11 -8.42 1.38 2.25
N THR A 12 -9.58 1.97 2.54
CA THR A 12 -10.69 2.05 1.59
C THR A 12 -10.34 2.88 0.35
N ASP A 13 -9.66 4.01 0.52
CA ASP A 13 -9.23 4.86 -0.60
C ASP A 13 -8.09 4.23 -1.41
N LEU A 14 -7.14 3.58 -0.74
CA LEU A 14 -6.03 2.88 -1.39
C LEU A 14 -6.51 1.63 -2.13
N LEU A 15 -7.42 0.83 -1.56
CA LEU A 15 -8.03 -0.33 -2.23
C LEU A 15 -8.86 0.06 -3.46
N ARG A 16 -9.32 1.32 -3.56
CA ARG A 16 -9.98 1.84 -4.76
C ARG A 16 -9.00 2.18 -5.88
N LEU A 17 -7.70 2.29 -5.58
CA LEU A 17 -6.70 2.59 -6.59
C LEU A 17 -6.45 1.38 -7.49
N PRO A 18 -6.25 1.59 -8.80
CA PRO A 18 -5.80 0.51 -9.66
C PRO A 18 -4.46 -0.02 -9.16
N TYR A 19 -4.27 -1.33 -9.30
CA TYR A 19 -3.06 -2.06 -8.89
C TYR A 19 -2.86 -2.27 -7.39
N VAL A 20 -3.62 -1.64 -6.50
CA VAL A 20 -3.56 -1.95 -5.06
C VAL A 20 -4.29 -3.25 -4.79
N VAL A 21 -3.60 -4.18 -4.12
CA VAL A 21 -4.16 -5.48 -3.71
C VAL A 21 -4.40 -5.54 -2.21
N GLY A 22 -3.73 -4.69 -1.43
CA GLY A 22 -3.90 -4.63 0.01
C GLY A 22 -3.11 -3.50 0.64
N VAL A 23 -3.47 -3.16 1.87
CA VAL A 23 -2.75 -2.21 2.70
C VAL A 23 -2.52 -2.87 4.05
N GLY A 24 -1.37 -2.60 4.65
CA GLY A 24 -1.03 -3.08 5.97
C GLY A 24 -0.11 -2.11 6.68
N MET A 25 0.30 -2.52 7.86
CA MET A 25 1.32 -1.84 8.65
C MET A 25 2.63 -2.60 8.58
N GLY A 26 3.72 -1.88 8.75
CA GLY A 26 5.06 -2.43 8.84
C GLY A 26 5.93 -1.64 9.79
N PHE A 27 7.09 -2.20 10.06
CA PHE A 27 8.13 -1.55 10.85
C PHE A 27 9.42 -1.55 10.06
N VAL A 28 9.93 -0.37 9.72
CA VAL A 28 11.20 -0.19 9.00
C VAL A 28 12.14 0.59 9.92
N GLN A 29 13.29 -0.02 10.26
CA GLN A 29 14.30 0.61 11.13
C GLN A 29 13.75 1.11 12.47
N GLY A 30 12.82 0.37 13.09
CA GLY A 30 12.20 0.78 14.36
C GLY A 30 11.17 1.91 14.22
N LYS A 31 10.73 2.24 12.99
CA LYS A 31 9.65 3.20 12.73
C LYS A 31 8.47 2.50 12.08
N GLU A 32 7.29 2.89 12.53
CA GLU A 32 6.00 2.55 11.93
C GLU A 32 5.89 3.09 10.50
N VAL A 33 5.56 2.22 9.56
CA VAL A 33 5.38 2.56 8.15
C VAL A 33 4.10 1.91 7.62
N ILE A 34 3.49 2.53 6.61
CA ILE A 34 2.30 2.00 5.96
C ILE A 34 2.73 1.18 4.76
N GLN A 35 2.52 -0.13 4.79
CA GLN A 35 2.88 -1.02 3.69
C GLN A 35 1.71 -1.11 2.71
N VAL A 36 1.91 -0.67 1.48
CA VAL A 36 0.91 -0.78 0.40
C VAL A 36 1.36 -1.90 -0.53
N PHE A 37 0.54 -2.94 -0.61
CA PHE A 37 0.76 -4.06 -1.50
C PHE A 37 0.10 -3.77 -2.84
N VAL A 38 0.91 -3.81 -3.90
CA VAL A 38 0.44 -3.62 -5.28
C VAL A 38 0.74 -4.86 -6.12
N SER A 39 -0.18 -5.19 -7.03
CA SER A 39 0.02 -6.24 -8.03
C SER A 39 1.16 -5.88 -9.00
N LYS A 40 1.33 -4.58 -9.30
CA LYS A 40 2.39 -4.07 -10.17
C LYS A 40 2.80 -2.65 -9.77
N LYS A 41 4.10 -2.37 -9.72
CA LYS A 41 4.66 -1.02 -9.61
C LYS A 41 4.57 -0.33 -10.95
N VAL A 42 3.63 0.60 -11.04
CA VAL A 42 3.48 1.48 -12.19
C VAL A 42 4.23 2.78 -11.91
N PRO A 43 5.08 3.27 -12.83
CA PRO A 43 5.75 4.54 -12.64
C PRO A 43 4.74 5.69 -12.55
N ARG A 44 5.06 6.69 -11.72
CA ARG A 44 4.23 7.87 -11.48
C ARG A 44 3.80 8.59 -12.76
N SER A 45 4.64 8.57 -13.79
CA SER A 45 4.35 9.17 -15.10
C SER A 45 3.21 8.49 -15.86
N GLN A 46 2.87 7.24 -15.53
CA GLN A 46 1.75 6.48 -16.11
C GLN A 46 0.50 6.48 -15.22
N LEU A 47 0.59 6.96 -13.98
CA LEU A 47 -0.52 7.07 -13.03
C LEU A 47 -1.04 8.51 -13.02
N LYS A 48 -2.36 8.70 -12.99
CA LYS A 48 -2.93 10.04 -12.73
C LYS A 48 -2.54 10.47 -11.32
N ALA A 49 -2.47 11.78 -11.07
CA ALA A 49 -2.16 12.32 -9.74
C ALA A 49 -3.07 11.76 -8.63
N VAL A 50 -4.33 11.43 -8.98
CA VAL A 50 -5.30 10.81 -8.07
C VAL A 50 -5.10 9.30 -7.88
N GLU A 51 -4.34 8.65 -8.76
CA GLU A 51 -3.98 7.22 -8.69
C GLU A 51 -2.59 7.00 -8.08
N GLN A 52 -1.85 8.09 -7.82
CA GLN A 52 -0.52 8.04 -7.24
C GLN A 52 -0.63 7.80 -5.74
N ILE A 53 -0.04 6.69 -5.28
CA ILE A 53 0.10 6.42 -3.86
C ILE A 53 1.05 7.47 -3.26
N PRO A 54 0.58 8.26 -2.28
CA PRO A 54 1.43 9.25 -1.62
C PRO A 54 2.53 8.53 -0.86
N THR A 55 3.77 9.05 -0.93
CA THR A 55 4.96 8.49 -0.25
C THR A 55 4.96 8.68 1.27
N GLN A 56 3.99 9.44 1.78
CA GLN A 56 3.78 9.68 3.19
C GLN A 56 2.28 9.91 3.42
N LEU A 57 1.72 9.25 4.42
CA LEU A 57 0.34 9.43 4.86
C LEU A 57 0.37 9.94 6.30
N GLU A 58 -0.13 11.16 6.48
CA GLU A 58 -0.05 11.90 7.75
C GLU A 58 1.40 12.00 8.26
N THR A 59 1.75 11.21 9.26
CA THR A 59 3.08 11.20 9.90
C THR A 59 3.91 9.97 9.54
N TYR A 60 3.32 9.00 8.84
CA TYR A 60 3.94 7.70 8.56
C TYR A 60 4.37 7.62 7.10
N PRO A 61 5.62 7.23 6.82
CA PRO A 61 6.06 6.98 5.46
C PRO A 61 5.33 5.75 4.91
N THR A 62 4.99 5.78 3.63
CA THR A 62 4.42 4.62 2.95
C THR A 62 5.53 3.84 2.26
N ASN A 63 5.45 2.52 2.34
CA ASN A 63 6.33 1.58 1.68
C ASN A 63 5.53 0.79 0.65
N ILE A 64 5.90 0.90 -0.62
CA ILE A 64 5.18 0.24 -1.72
C ILE A 64 5.87 -1.10 -2.02
N ILE A 65 5.14 -2.19 -1.80
CA ILE A 65 5.61 -3.56 -2.01
C ILE A 65 4.87 -4.13 -3.22
N GLU A 66 5.64 -4.53 -4.23
CA GLU A 66 5.08 -5.28 -5.34
C GLU A 66 4.99 -6.75 -4.92
N VAL A 67 3.79 -7.29 -4.85
CA VAL A 67 3.57 -8.72 -4.53
C VAL A 67 3.20 -9.55 -5.76
N GLY A 68 2.96 -8.90 -6.90
CA GLY A 68 2.49 -9.61 -8.10
C GLY A 68 1.05 -10.11 -7.94
N THR A 69 0.66 -11.06 -8.79
CA THR A 69 -0.60 -11.79 -8.62
C THR A 69 -0.36 -12.92 -7.63
N ILE A 70 -0.99 -12.88 -6.46
CA ILE A 70 -1.01 -14.01 -5.54
C ILE A 70 -1.90 -15.09 -6.17
N THR A 71 -1.35 -15.91 -7.06
CA THR A 71 -1.99 -17.17 -7.45
C THR A 71 -1.84 -18.11 -6.28
N ASN A 72 -2.91 -18.25 -5.51
CA ASN A 72 -2.99 -19.16 -4.39
C ASN A 72 -2.75 -20.59 -4.90
N HIS A 73 -1.52 -21.08 -4.82
CA HIS A 73 -1.17 -22.44 -5.18
C HIS A 73 -1.55 -23.32 -3.99
N TYR A 74 -2.85 -23.62 -3.86
CA TYR A 74 -3.32 -24.69 -3.01
C TYR A 74 -2.88 -26.02 -3.62
N THR A 75 -1.77 -26.58 -3.14
CA THR A 75 -1.56 -28.02 -3.21
C THR A 75 -2.42 -28.65 -2.11
N GLY A 76 -3.60 -29.11 -2.51
CA GLY A 76 -4.43 -29.99 -1.68
C GLY A 76 -3.83 -31.39 -1.56
#